data_AF-M0PHT8-F1
#
_entry.id   AF-M0PHT8-F1
#
_cell.length_a   1.000
_cell.length_b   1.000
_cell.length_c   1.000
_cell.angle_alpha   90.00
_cell.angle_beta   90.00
_cell.angle_gamma   90.00
#
_symmetry.space_group_name_H-M   'P 1'
#
loop_
_entity.id
_entity.type
_entity.pdbx_description
1 polymer ?
#
loop_
_entity_poly.entity_id
_entity_poly.type
_entity_poly.pdbx_seq_one_letter_code
_entity_poly.pdbx_strand_id
1 'polypeptide(L)'
;MSAQQTRYTAKHATDQFRIRATGGAAVATAWQRGLSVEIPEEAPVPRHDEARYDARSDLVVFRRKQTLTTCYGLDSEHLTNIHGVAVAAAVDAQYGTSYCSRIDSENLEEVN
;
A
#
# COMPACT_ATOMS: atom_id res chain seq x y z
N MET A 1 19.41 17.29 26.77
CA MET A 1 18.88 16.46 25.66
C MET A 1 18.19 15.25 26.26
N SER A 2 17.17 14.71 25.59
CA SER A 2 16.48 13.44 25.91
C SER A 2 15.26 13.49 26.83
N ALA A 3 14.09 13.28 26.20
CA ALA A 3 12.89 12.59 26.71
C ALA A 3 11.79 12.53 25.62
N GLN A 4 11.89 13.35 24.58
CA GLN A 4 10.79 13.58 23.62
C GLN A 4 10.83 12.68 22.37
N GLN A 5 11.99 12.08 22.04
CA GLN A 5 12.15 11.25 20.84
C GLN A 5 11.65 9.79 20.99
N THR A 6 11.47 9.27 22.20
CA THR A 6 11.10 7.86 22.42
C THR A 6 9.58 7.62 22.49
N ARG A 7 8.78 8.66 22.76
CA ARG A 7 7.31 8.51 22.84
C ARG A 7 6.62 8.51 21.48
N TYR A 8 7.18 9.23 20.51
CA TYR A 8 6.63 9.27 19.15
C TYR A 8 6.77 7.94 18.42
N THR A 9 7.90 7.25 18.58
CA THR A 9 8.15 5.92 17.98
C THR A 9 7.28 4.83 18.59
N ALA A 10 7.03 4.85 19.91
CA ALA A 10 6.19 3.85 20.57
C ALA A 10 4.71 3.99 20.17
N LYS A 11 4.14 5.21 20.21
CA LYS A 11 2.75 5.43 19.80
C LYS A 11 2.55 5.18 18.31
N HIS A 12 3.45 5.68 17.46
CA HIS A 12 3.40 5.42 16.03
C HIS A 12 3.51 3.93 15.73
N ALA A 13 4.44 3.20 16.37
CA ALA A 13 4.55 1.76 16.20
C ALA A 13 3.29 1.03 16.70
N THR A 14 2.73 1.41 17.85
CA THR A 14 1.49 0.82 18.40
C THR A 14 0.29 1.09 17.50
N ASP A 15 0.17 2.29 16.94
CA ASP A 15 -0.88 2.63 15.97
C ASP A 15 -0.68 1.86 14.67
N GLN A 16 0.55 1.71 14.17
CA GLN A 16 0.87 0.88 13.01
C GLN A 16 0.58 -0.61 13.27
N PHE A 17 0.91 -1.14 14.46
CA PHE A 17 0.57 -2.51 14.85
C PHE A 17 -0.92 -2.73 15.01
N ARG A 18 -1.64 -1.75 15.57
CA ARG A 18 -3.10 -1.80 15.71
C ARG A 18 -3.79 -1.76 14.36
N ILE A 19 -3.36 -0.87 13.45
CA ILE A 19 -3.80 -0.85 12.05
C ILE A 19 -3.57 -2.21 11.39
N ARG A 20 -2.37 -2.80 11.55
CA ARG A 20 -2.03 -4.15 11.05
C ARG A 20 -2.84 -5.28 11.70
N ALA A 21 -3.35 -5.08 12.91
CA ALA A 21 -4.09 -6.08 13.68
C ALA A 21 -5.61 -5.99 13.48
N THR A 22 -6.16 -4.84 13.12
CA THR A 22 -7.61 -4.59 13.14
C THR A 22 -8.23 -4.17 11.81
N GLY A 23 -7.46 -3.89 10.75
CA GLY A 23 -7.99 -3.46 9.45
C GLY A 23 -7.59 -4.39 8.29
N GLY A 24 -8.45 -5.36 7.96
CA GLY A 24 -8.33 -6.18 6.74
C GLY A 24 -7.34 -7.34 6.84
N ALA A 25 -7.67 -8.49 6.24
CA ALA A 25 -6.92 -9.75 6.28
C ALA A 25 -5.38 -9.56 6.34
N ALA A 26 -4.74 -10.14 7.37
CA ALA A 26 -3.31 -10.04 7.61
C ALA A 26 -2.50 -10.11 6.30
N VAL A 27 -1.56 -9.18 6.07
CA VAL A 27 -0.74 -9.04 4.85
C VAL A 27 -0.26 -10.38 4.26
N ALA A 28 0.09 -11.34 5.11
CA ALA A 28 0.46 -12.70 4.70
C ALA A 28 -0.68 -13.47 3.99
N THR A 29 -1.91 -13.36 4.49
CA THR A 29 -3.11 -13.93 3.87
C THR A 29 -3.40 -13.25 2.53
N ALA A 30 -3.24 -11.93 2.45
CA ALA A 30 -3.42 -11.20 1.21
C ALA A 30 -2.39 -11.59 0.16
N TRP A 31 -1.13 -11.76 0.57
CA TRP A 31 -0.06 -12.29 -0.28
C TRP A 31 -0.36 -13.69 -0.84
N GLN A 32 -0.87 -14.59 0.01
CA GLN A 32 -1.19 -15.97 -0.39
C GLN A 32 -2.32 -16.05 -1.40
N ARG A 33 -3.35 -15.20 -1.26
CA ARG A 33 -4.50 -15.16 -2.16
C ARG A 33 -4.27 -14.31 -3.40
N GLY A 34 -3.40 -13.31 -3.30
CA GLY A 34 -3.26 -12.26 -4.29
C GLY A 34 -2.77 -12.77 -5.64
N LEU A 35 -3.24 -12.10 -6.69
CA LEU A 35 -2.87 -12.33 -8.08
C LEU A 35 -1.68 -11.43 -8.45
N SER A 36 -0.80 -11.91 -9.33
CA SER A 36 0.40 -11.15 -9.74
C SER A 36 0.02 -9.83 -10.39
N VAL A 37 0.66 -8.74 -10.01
CA VAL A 37 0.50 -7.43 -10.65
C VAL A 37 1.84 -7.03 -11.22
N GLU A 38 1.85 -6.76 -12.53
CA GLU A 38 3.02 -6.14 -13.16
C GLU A 38 2.97 -4.63 -12.90
N ILE A 39 3.96 -4.10 -12.19
CA ILE A 39 4.11 -2.66 -11.97
C ILE A 39 5.13 -2.15 -13.00
N PRO A 40 4.79 -1.16 -13.85
CA PRO A 40 5.72 -0.63 -14.85
C PRO A 40 7.02 -0.12 -14.20
N GLU A 41 8.15 -0.30 -14.87
CA GLU A 41 9.46 0.12 -14.33
C GLU A 41 9.55 1.64 -14.14
N GLU A 42 8.86 2.40 -14.98
CA GLU A 42 8.74 3.85 -14.91
C GLU A 42 7.78 4.35 -13.83
N ALA A 43 6.99 3.45 -13.23
CA ALA A 43 6.08 3.83 -12.17
C ALA A 43 6.88 4.36 -10.96
N PRO A 44 6.41 5.43 -10.30
CA PRO A 44 7.06 5.95 -9.11
C PRO A 44 6.72 5.03 -7.92
N VAL A 45 7.15 3.78 -7.94
CA VAL A 45 6.90 2.81 -6.86
C VAL A 45 8.26 2.27 -6.40
N PRO A 46 8.48 2.07 -5.08
CA PRO A 46 9.74 1.53 -4.61
C PRO A 46 10.11 0.21 -5.28
N ARG A 47 11.42 -0.01 -5.49
CA ARG A 47 11.94 -1.24 -6.10
C ARG A 47 11.47 -2.48 -5.34
N HIS A 48 10.98 -3.45 -6.09
CA HIS A 48 10.42 -4.70 -5.63
C HIS A 48 10.70 -5.81 -6.65
N ASP A 49 10.50 -7.05 -6.26
CA ASP A 49 10.68 -8.21 -7.12
C ASP A 49 9.35 -8.81 -7.58
N GLU A 50 8.29 -8.63 -6.78
CA GLU A 50 6.94 -9.12 -7.08
C GLU A 50 5.91 -8.25 -6.36
N ALA A 51 4.79 -7.97 -7.02
CA ALA A 51 3.61 -7.34 -6.43
C ALA A 51 2.40 -8.25 -6.61
N ARG A 52 1.53 -8.30 -5.60
CA ARG A 52 0.30 -9.10 -5.63
C ARG A 52 -0.90 -8.31 -5.18
N TYR A 53 -1.96 -8.34 -5.97
CA TYR A 53 -3.25 -7.72 -5.69
C TYR A 53 -4.24 -8.73 -5.14
N ASP A 54 -4.85 -8.38 -4.01
CA ASP A 54 -5.90 -9.14 -3.38
C ASP A 54 -7.22 -8.39 -3.40
N ALA A 55 -8.09 -8.78 -4.33
CA ALA A 55 -9.41 -8.17 -4.54
C ALA A 55 -10.37 -8.28 -3.34
N ARG A 56 -10.13 -9.20 -2.40
CA ARG A 56 -11.01 -9.34 -1.23
C ARG A 56 -10.72 -8.31 -0.15
N SER A 57 -9.49 -7.80 -0.10
CA SER A 57 -9.07 -6.82 0.90
C SER A 57 -8.62 -5.51 0.29
N ASP A 58 -8.79 -5.35 -1.03
CA ASP A 58 -8.38 -4.16 -1.77
C ASP A 58 -6.92 -3.75 -1.48
N LEU A 59 -6.03 -4.75 -1.40
CA LEU A 59 -4.62 -4.57 -1.03
C LEU A 59 -3.69 -5.01 -2.15
N VAL A 60 -2.64 -4.24 -2.39
CA VAL A 60 -1.46 -4.68 -3.13
C VAL A 60 -0.29 -4.86 -2.18
N VAL A 61 0.33 -6.03 -2.18
CA VAL A 61 1.45 -6.39 -1.33
C VAL A 61 2.70 -6.60 -2.19
N PHE A 62 3.79 -5.98 -1.78
CA PHE A 62 5.08 -6.03 -2.45
C PHE A 62 6.04 -6.95 -1.71
N ARG A 63 6.79 -7.76 -2.46
CA ARG A 63 7.90 -8.56 -1.96
C ARG A 63 9.19 -8.10 -2.59
N ARG A 64 10.24 -8.02 -1.77
CA ARG A 64 11.61 -7.88 -2.21
C ARG A 64 12.46 -8.95 -1.55
N LYS A 65 13.21 -9.69 -2.34
CA LYS A 65 13.91 -10.92 -2.00
C LYS A 65 12.92 -11.91 -1.38
N GLN A 66 13.06 -12.20 -0.09
CA GLN A 66 12.20 -13.13 0.65
C GLN A 66 11.33 -12.43 1.69
N THR A 67 11.24 -11.09 1.64
CA THR A 67 10.55 -10.29 2.65
C THR A 67 9.41 -9.49 2.02
N LEU A 68 8.23 -9.53 2.63
CA LEU A 68 7.14 -8.61 2.31
C LEU A 68 7.51 -7.22 2.83
N THR A 69 7.56 -6.22 1.96
CA THR A 69 8.16 -4.91 2.29
C THR A 69 7.14 -3.79 2.42
N THR A 70 6.21 -3.71 1.47
CA THR A 70 5.29 -2.57 1.35
C THR A 70 3.91 -3.09 0.99
N CYS A 71 2.87 -2.41 1.45
CA CYS A 71 1.52 -2.66 1.00
C CYS A 71 0.79 -1.34 0.76
N TYR A 72 -0.10 -1.33 -0.22
CA TYR A 72 -0.97 -0.20 -0.54
C TYR A 72 -2.42 -0.67 -0.47
N GLY A 73 -3.24 0.04 0.30
CA GLY A 73 -4.70 -0.07 0.23
C GLY A 73 -5.20 0.72 -0.99
N LEU A 74 -6.15 0.15 -1.71
CA LEU A 74 -6.70 0.72 -2.94
C LEU A 74 -8.00 1.51 -2.72
N ASP A 75 -8.55 1.48 -1.51
CA ASP A 75 -9.65 2.38 -1.14
C ASP A 75 -9.21 3.84 -1.28
N SER A 76 -10.13 4.70 -1.73
CA SER A 76 -9.85 6.11 -2.03
C SER A 76 -9.30 6.89 -0.83
N GLU A 77 -9.69 6.52 0.39
CA GLU A 77 -9.19 7.10 1.64
C GLU A 77 -7.70 6.77 1.92
N HIS A 78 -7.14 5.78 1.23
CA HIS A 78 -5.76 5.32 1.40
C HIS A 78 -4.84 5.75 0.25
N LEU A 79 -5.40 6.22 -0.87
CA LEU A 79 -4.68 6.68 -2.04
C LEU A 79 -4.29 8.15 -1.92
N THR A 80 -3.48 8.48 -0.91
CA THR A 80 -3.08 9.87 -0.60
C THR A 80 -1.75 10.28 -1.23
N ASN A 81 -1.01 9.37 -1.85
CA ASN A 81 0.29 9.67 -2.45
C ASN A 81 0.45 9.05 -3.84
N ILE A 82 1.37 9.62 -4.62
CA ILE A 82 1.62 9.23 -6.02
C ILE A 82 1.97 7.75 -6.19
N HIS A 83 2.61 7.14 -5.19
CA HIS A 83 2.96 5.71 -5.22
C HIS A 83 1.69 4.85 -5.18
N GLY A 84 0.77 5.15 -4.26
CA GLY A 84 -0.51 4.46 -4.17
C GLY A 84 -1.33 4.62 -5.45
N VAL A 85 -1.38 5.83 -6.01
CA VAL A 85 -2.07 6.10 -7.28
C VAL A 85 -1.49 5.29 -8.43
N ALA A 86 -0.16 5.24 -8.55
CA ALA A 86 0.50 4.44 -9.58
C ALA A 86 0.18 2.95 -9.46
N VAL A 87 0.11 2.42 -8.22
CA VAL A 87 -0.28 1.03 -7.95
C VAL A 87 -1.75 0.79 -8.31
N ALA A 88 -2.66 1.69 -7.94
CA ALA A 88 -4.07 1.60 -8.29
C ALA A 88 -4.28 1.61 -9.81
N ALA A 89 -3.55 2.46 -10.53
CA ALA A 89 -3.60 2.51 -12.00
C ALA A 89 -3.15 1.20 -12.65
N ALA A 90 -2.10 0.56 -12.12
CA ALA A 90 -1.64 -0.74 -12.62
C ALA A 90 -2.69 -1.85 -12.40
N VAL A 91 -3.39 -1.83 -11.27
CA VAL A 91 -4.46 -2.79 -10.96
C VAL A 91 -5.69 -2.53 -11.84
N ASP A 92 -6.12 -1.28 -12.00
CA ASP A 92 -7.22 -0.90 -12.89
C ASP A 92 -6.97 -1.38 -14.32
N ALA A 93 -5.76 -1.19 -14.84
CA ALA A 93 -5.38 -1.61 -16.18
C ALA A 93 -5.40 -3.14 -16.39
N GLN A 94 -5.00 -3.91 -15.37
CA GLN A 94 -4.86 -5.37 -15.48
C GLN A 94 -6.15 -6.13 -15.13
N TYR A 95 -6.94 -5.61 -14.19
CA TYR A 95 -8.09 -6.31 -13.62
C TYR A 95 -9.42 -5.65 -13.94
N GLY A 96 -9.43 -4.54 -14.68
CA GLY A 96 -10.64 -3.81 -15.05
C GLY A 96 -11.35 -3.18 -13.85
N THR A 97 -10.61 -2.89 -12.78
CA THR A 97 -11.11 -2.16 -11.62
C THR A 97 -11.16 -0.66 -11.92
N SER A 98 -11.65 0.12 -10.95
CA SER A 98 -11.86 1.57 -11.12
C SER A 98 -11.49 2.36 -9.86
N TYR A 99 -10.43 1.95 -9.17
CA TYR A 99 -9.95 2.62 -7.95
C TYR A 99 -9.53 4.06 -8.25
N CYS A 100 -8.85 4.31 -9.37
CA CYS A 100 -8.39 5.65 -9.73
C CYS A 100 -9.54 6.64 -9.93
N SER A 101 -10.71 6.18 -10.35
CA SER A 101 -11.89 7.05 -10.56
C SER A 101 -12.46 7.62 -9.26
N ARG A 102 -12.09 7.03 -8.11
CA ARG A 102 -12.58 7.41 -6.78
C ARG A 102 -11.60 8.28 -6.02
N ILE A 103 -10.42 8.57 -6.60
CA ILE A 103 -9.41 9.41 -5.98
C ILE A 103 -9.94 10.84 -5.90
N ASP A 104 -9.90 11.38 -4.69
CA ASP A 104 -10.08 12.81 -4.47
C ASP A 104 -8.73 13.51 -4.58
N SER A 105 -8.62 14.44 -5.54
CA SER A 105 -7.40 15.22 -5.74
C SER A 105 -7.01 16.07 -4.53
N GLU A 106 -7.96 16.43 -3.66
CA GLU A 106 -7.67 17.22 -2.45
C GLU A 106 -6.89 16.40 -1.39
N ASN A 107 -6.94 15.07 -1.49
CA ASN A 107 -6.25 14.17 -0.56
C ASN A 107 -4.82 13.79 -1.02
N LEU A 108 -4.37 14.29 -2.18
CA LEU A 108 -3.04 13.99 -2.71
C LEU A 108 -1.98 14.86 -2.05
N GLU A 109 -1.00 14.21 -1.42
CA GLU A 109 0.19 14.84 -0.86
C GLU A 109 1.04 15.46 -1.98
N GLU A 110 1.54 16.68 -1.76
CA GLU A 110 2.51 17.30 -2.66
C GLU A 110 3.82 16.50 -2.70
N VAL A 111 4.33 16.26 -3.91
CA VAL A 111 5.59 15.55 -4.11
C VAL A 111 6.74 16.50 -3.74
N ASN A 112 7.36 16.28 -2.56
CA ASN A 112 8.59 16.98 -2.14
C ASN A 112 9.84 16.35 -2.75
#